data_AF-A0A6N9TZU2-F1
#
_entry.id   AF-A0A6N9TZU2-F1
#
_cell.length_a   1.000
_cell.length_b   1.000
_cell.length_c   1.000
_cell.angle_alpha   90.00
_cell.angle_beta   90.00
_cell.angle_gamma   90.00
#
_symmetry.space_group_name_H-M   'P 1'
#
loop_
_entity.id
_entity.type
_entity.pdbx_description
1 polymer ?
#
loop_
_entity_poly.entity_id
_entity_poly.type
_entity_poly.pdbx_seq_one_letter_code
_entity_poly.pdbx_strand_id
1 'polypeptide(L)'
;MSLGGVLALTVAAPAQAATGPADGRRVLGAGQHVDAVYPVVEDGGLHIRTLTDKGEVEPKELALHIPDTKTSHITLPEEYGFLGKPGSDAWLTSQTQDMSVVWPGWSFEGIGSGVLKGTVSIELDGFSYAGEGDAPTFAVTQPGGFGNKKVSQLLVPGSAFTTVSGEVGSHTHANWLFTEQGTYDIDLSVHATLSSGKAVEDSTTVRFIVGPVPDTQKPPVEQKVTHYADSADALLLTPSKVDAEYFVGQTINLTAASTRTDEESRFRWHVKKKGESSFTPDPEQKAAVYSAKPDRVLDGTRVYAELLDAGKVVQTSEPITLHVRAHKPTTRLTVTADRSAYEDGDTAHLTSTQDPKTADEHYHWYLKRQGQDAYEWIEESRLADQDVALTPELDGAQVVARLFDADHAVLAESSPVTLAVGAHPSETTVSVEQDATTYTAGDKAVFTARVANADPDATVVWSVRKSGENPFTEIAGAKGLTLEHTLPADWDGAQLRATVTQGGPEVVAEGGVPALKVSAQAAGPAKSPEEKGSSSAAALWWSLSGAAVVAVLAVGTLLIRRRTRPEDVASEGDERV
;
A
#
# COMPACT_ATOMS: atom_id res chain seq x y z
N MET A 1 -16.63 67.18 -10.56
CA MET A 1 -17.32 65.97 -11.08
C MET A 1 -16.75 64.77 -10.37
N SER A 2 -17.55 64.08 -9.57
CA SER A 2 -17.25 62.74 -9.06
C SER A 2 -18.57 62.13 -8.59
N LEU A 3 -19.10 61.21 -9.39
CA LEU A 3 -20.01 60.16 -8.94
C LEU A 3 -19.14 58.99 -8.47
N GLY A 4 -19.55 58.30 -7.40
CA GLY A 4 -18.95 57.04 -6.99
C GLY A 4 -19.85 56.34 -5.96
N GLY A 5 -20.59 55.33 -6.44
CA GLY A 5 -21.71 54.70 -5.75
C GLY A 5 -21.34 53.73 -4.63
N VAL A 6 -22.35 53.51 -3.78
CA VAL A 6 -22.41 52.50 -2.72
C VAL A 6 -22.50 51.12 -3.37
N LEU A 7 -21.48 50.26 -3.19
CA LEU A 7 -21.62 48.82 -3.44
C LEU A 7 -22.27 48.17 -2.22
N ALA A 8 -23.48 47.65 -2.41
CA ALA A 8 -24.12 46.74 -1.48
C ALA A 8 -23.37 45.40 -1.50
N LEU A 9 -22.82 44.99 -0.37
CA LEU A 9 -22.34 43.63 -0.14
C LEU A 9 -23.55 42.71 -0.01
N THR A 10 -23.89 42.00 -1.08
CA THR A 10 -24.78 40.84 -0.98
C THR A 10 -24.04 39.71 -0.27
N VAL A 11 -24.41 39.45 0.98
CA VAL A 11 -24.03 38.22 1.68
C VAL A 11 -24.69 37.08 0.92
N ALA A 12 -23.90 36.28 0.20
CA ALA A 12 -24.37 35.02 -0.35
C ALA A 12 -24.75 34.11 0.84
N ALA A 13 -26.01 33.69 0.87
CA ALA A 13 -26.45 32.66 1.80
C ALA A 13 -25.64 31.37 1.56
N PRO A 14 -25.41 30.53 2.59
CA PRO A 14 -24.88 29.20 2.37
C PRO A 14 -25.83 28.47 1.43
N ALA A 15 -25.28 27.81 0.40
CA ALA A 15 -26.05 26.95 -0.47
C ALA A 15 -26.83 25.98 0.41
N GLN A 16 -28.16 26.07 0.33
CA GLN A 16 -29.09 25.14 0.95
C GLN A 16 -28.60 23.72 0.66
N ALA A 17 -28.58 22.85 1.67
CA ALA A 17 -28.51 21.42 1.45
C ALA A 17 -29.55 21.10 0.37
N ALA A 18 -29.09 20.64 -0.80
CA ALA A 18 -29.97 20.26 -1.88
C ALA A 18 -31.02 19.32 -1.29
N THR A 19 -32.29 19.61 -1.54
CA THR A 19 -33.36 18.64 -1.33
C THR A 19 -32.90 17.32 -1.93
N GLY A 20 -32.94 16.26 -1.14
CA GLY A 20 -32.50 14.94 -1.58
C GLY A 20 -33.12 14.51 -2.91
N PRO A 21 -32.61 13.46 -3.57
CA PRO A 21 -33.40 12.77 -4.59
C PRO A 21 -34.82 12.49 -4.07
N ALA A 22 -35.78 12.39 -4.99
CA ALA A 22 -37.20 12.24 -4.64
C ALA A 22 -37.52 11.01 -3.76
N ASP A 23 -36.57 10.11 -3.55
CA ASP A 23 -36.67 8.96 -2.66
C ASP A 23 -36.28 9.24 -1.19
N GLY A 24 -35.94 10.49 -0.85
CA GLY A 24 -35.76 10.95 0.53
C GLY A 24 -34.35 10.78 1.10
N ARG A 25 -33.38 10.32 0.31
CA ARG A 25 -31.97 10.23 0.74
C ARG A 25 -31.35 11.60 0.95
N ARG A 26 -30.42 11.71 1.89
CA ARG A 26 -29.59 12.92 2.05
C ARG A 26 -28.47 12.92 1.02
N VAL A 27 -28.39 13.99 0.23
CA VAL A 27 -27.29 14.16 -0.74
C VAL A 27 -26.05 14.70 -0.06
N LEU A 28 -24.92 14.00 -0.27
CA LEU A 28 -23.58 14.48 0.08
C LEU A 28 -22.86 14.83 -1.22
N GLY A 29 -22.46 16.08 -1.39
CA GLY A 29 -21.81 16.58 -2.59
C GLY A 29 -20.51 17.31 -2.28
N ALA A 30 -20.29 18.40 -3.00
CA ALA A 30 -19.10 19.25 -2.95
C ALA A 30 -18.48 19.42 -1.54
N GLY A 31 -17.21 19.01 -1.41
CA GLY A 31 -16.39 19.25 -0.24
C GLY A 31 -16.64 18.31 0.94
N GLN A 32 -17.49 17.29 0.78
CA GLN A 32 -17.73 16.28 1.81
C GLN A 32 -16.72 15.14 1.67
N HIS A 33 -15.97 14.86 2.75
CA HIS A 33 -15.24 13.61 2.94
C HIS A 33 -16.21 12.52 3.39
N VAL A 34 -16.14 11.36 2.75
CA VAL A 34 -17.06 10.25 3.02
C VAL A 34 -16.32 8.92 2.86
N ASP A 35 -16.31 8.08 3.88
CA ASP A 35 -15.94 6.68 3.72
C ASP A 35 -17.22 5.90 3.46
N ALA A 36 -17.51 5.73 2.17
CA ALA A 36 -18.74 5.14 1.66
C ALA A 36 -18.95 3.72 2.22
N VAL A 37 -17.85 2.98 2.39
CA VAL A 37 -17.80 1.67 3.05
C VAL A 37 -16.96 1.80 4.32
N TYR A 38 -17.62 1.68 5.47
CA TYR A 38 -17.02 1.73 6.79
C TYR A 38 -17.53 0.54 7.63
N PRO A 39 -16.91 -0.65 7.52
CA PRO A 39 -17.31 -1.80 8.28
C PRO A 39 -17.00 -1.62 9.76
N VAL A 40 -17.96 -2.01 10.60
CA VAL A 40 -17.82 -2.10 12.06
C VAL A 40 -18.15 -3.53 12.51
N VAL A 41 -17.51 -3.98 13.58
CA VAL A 41 -17.83 -5.28 14.20
C VAL A 41 -18.54 -5.03 15.53
N GLU A 42 -19.83 -5.36 15.57
CA GLU A 42 -20.68 -5.22 16.75
C GLU A 42 -21.37 -6.56 17.02
N ASP A 43 -21.50 -6.94 18.30
CA ASP A 43 -22.18 -8.18 18.73
C ASP A 43 -21.70 -9.47 18.01
N GLY A 44 -20.45 -9.49 17.54
CA GLY A 44 -19.86 -10.63 16.81
C GLY A 44 -20.36 -10.80 15.37
N GLY A 45 -20.99 -9.76 14.82
CA GLY A 45 -21.36 -9.60 13.41
C GLY A 45 -20.60 -8.45 12.76
N LEU A 46 -20.57 -8.45 11.42
CA LEU A 46 -20.04 -7.35 10.61
C LEU A 46 -21.22 -6.48 10.16
N HIS A 47 -21.07 -5.16 10.19
CA HIS A 47 -22.06 -4.21 9.70
C HIS A 47 -21.39 -3.14 8.85
N ILE A 48 -21.89 -2.89 7.63
CA ILE A 48 -21.38 -1.83 6.78
C ILE A 48 -22.10 -0.52 7.10
N ARG A 49 -21.33 0.48 7.53
CA ARG A 49 -21.77 1.87 7.70
C ARG A 49 -21.17 2.74 6.59
N THR A 50 -21.57 4.01 6.59
CA THR A 50 -20.85 5.09 5.91
C THR A 50 -20.38 6.08 6.97
N LEU A 51 -19.09 6.41 6.99
CA LEU A 51 -18.54 7.45 7.87
C LEU A 51 -18.59 8.81 7.18
N THR A 52 -19.06 9.82 7.90
CA THR A 52 -19.10 11.22 7.46
C THR A 52 -18.53 12.12 8.55
N ASP A 53 -18.29 13.40 8.24
CA ASP A 53 -17.92 14.42 9.24
C ASP A 53 -18.88 14.51 10.46
N LYS A 54 -20.10 13.97 10.33
CA LYS A 54 -21.13 13.96 11.38
C LYS A 54 -21.22 12.63 12.14
N GLY A 55 -20.33 11.68 11.84
CA GLY A 55 -20.35 10.32 12.36
C GLY A 55 -20.92 9.30 11.37
N GLU A 56 -21.10 8.09 11.88
CA GLU A 56 -21.60 6.93 11.16
C GLU A 56 -23.08 7.05 10.82
N VAL A 57 -23.44 6.63 9.60
CA VAL A 57 -24.82 6.54 9.14
C VAL A 57 -25.04 5.28 8.30
N GLU A 58 -26.30 4.91 8.10
CA GLU A 58 -26.67 3.81 7.20
C GLU A 58 -26.43 4.21 5.72
N PRO A 59 -25.73 3.41 4.91
CA PRO A 59 -25.44 3.76 3.51
C PRO A 59 -26.69 4.07 2.69
N LYS A 60 -27.79 3.35 2.94
CA LYS A 60 -29.08 3.53 2.25
C LYS A 60 -29.73 4.90 2.47
N GLU A 61 -29.33 5.64 3.51
CA GLU A 61 -29.85 6.98 3.80
C GLU A 61 -29.16 8.08 2.98
N LEU A 62 -28.07 7.74 2.27
CA LEU A 62 -27.24 8.69 1.55
C LEU A 62 -27.28 8.49 0.04
N ALA A 63 -27.00 9.58 -0.67
CA ALA A 63 -26.59 9.57 -2.07
C ALA A 63 -25.35 10.45 -2.23
N LEU A 64 -24.31 9.91 -2.85
CA LEU A 64 -23.04 10.60 -3.11
C LEU A 64 -23.13 11.31 -4.46
N HIS A 65 -22.92 12.61 -4.49
CA HIS A 65 -23.16 13.45 -5.66
C HIS A 65 -21.87 13.91 -6.32
N ILE A 66 -21.72 13.54 -7.58
CA ILE A 66 -20.68 14.01 -8.49
C ILE A 66 -21.38 14.98 -9.47
N PRO A 67 -21.39 16.29 -9.18
CA PRO A 67 -22.00 17.28 -10.07
C PRO A 67 -21.30 17.33 -11.43
N ASP A 68 -22.00 17.84 -12.45
CA ASP A 68 -21.41 18.13 -13.75
C ASP A 68 -20.68 19.49 -13.72
N THR A 69 -19.36 19.46 -13.54
CA THR A 69 -18.52 20.65 -13.40
C THR A 69 -17.27 20.52 -14.26
N LYS A 70 -16.50 21.61 -14.36
CA LYS A 70 -15.24 21.60 -15.13
C LYS A 70 -14.15 20.68 -14.58
N THR A 71 -14.24 20.27 -13.31
CA THR A 71 -13.23 19.41 -12.68
C THR A 71 -13.66 17.96 -12.58
N SER A 72 -14.98 17.71 -12.53
CA SER A 72 -15.53 16.36 -12.55
C SER A 72 -15.78 15.83 -13.95
N HIS A 73 -16.20 16.67 -14.90
CA HIS A 73 -16.39 16.27 -16.30
C HIS A 73 -15.04 16.28 -17.02
N ILE A 74 -14.60 15.09 -17.42
CA ILE A 74 -13.34 14.88 -18.10
C ILE A 74 -13.57 14.27 -19.49
N THR A 75 -12.56 14.45 -20.34
CA THR A 75 -12.41 13.64 -21.55
C THR A 75 -11.58 12.42 -21.20
N LEU A 76 -12.08 11.22 -21.50
CA LEU A 76 -11.48 9.95 -21.10
C LEU A 76 -10.06 9.78 -21.70
N PRO A 77 -9.01 9.65 -20.88
CA PRO A 77 -7.64 9.45 -21.36
C PRO A 77 -7.42 8.07 -22.02
N GLU A 78 -6.32 7.91 -22.75
CA GLU A 78 -5.98 6.64 -23.42
C GLU A 78 -5.79 5.48 -22.42
N GLU A 79 -5.25 5.77 -21.24
CA GLU A 79 -5.02 4.80 -20.18
C GLU A 79 -6.31 4.18 -19.62
N TYR A 80 -7.44 4.85 -19.84
CA TYR A 80 -8.79 4.38 -19.48
C TYR A 80 -9.52 3.70 -20.65
N GLY A 81 -8.81 3.30 -21.71
CA GLY A 81 -9.40 2.62 -22.87
C GLY A 81 -10.16 1.31 -22.54
N PHE A 82 -9.94 0.74 -21.34
CA PHE A 82 -10.70 -0.40 -20.83
C PHE A 82 -12.11 -0.02 -20.33
N LEU A 83 -12.31 1.24 -19.90
CA LEU A 83 -13.58 1.74 -19.39
C LEU A 83 -14.50 2.23 -20.52
N GLY A 84 -13.92 2.80 -21.57
CA GLY A 84 -14.65 3.37 -22.69
C GLY A 84 -13.71 3.83 -23.81
N LYS A 85 -14.28 4.37 -24.88
CA LYS A 85 -13.49 4.87 -26.01
C LYS A 85 -12.69 6.11 -25.58
N PRO A 86 -11.35 6.14 -25.70
CA PRO A 86 -10.57 7.34 -25.43
C PRO A 86 -11.11 8.55 -26.20
N GLY A 87 -11.20 9.69 -25.52
CA GLY A 87 -11.82 10.89 -26.06
C GLY A 87 -13.33 11.04 -25.84
N SER A 88 -14.01 10.05 -25.26
CA SER A 88 -15.41 10.19 -24.83
C SER A 88 -15.54 11.00 -23.54
N ASP A 89 -16.75 11.42 -23.21
CA ASP A 89 -17.05 12.05 -21.93
C ASP A 89 -17.02 11.02 -20.78
N ALA A 90 -16.63 11.48 -19.60
CA ALA A 90 -16.74 10.75 -18.34
C ALA A 90 -16.82 11.73 -17.16
N TRP A 91 -17.28 11.25 -16.01
CA TRP A 91 -17.34 12.00 -14.76
C TRP A 91 -16.50 11.35 -13.67
N LEU A 92 -15.71 12.14 -12.96
CA LEU A 92 -14.69 11.71 -12.02
C LEU A 92 -14.86 12.39 -10.66
N THR A 93 -14.63 11.65 -9.59
CA THR A 93 -14.07 12.19 -8.34
C THR A 93 -12.71 11.54 -8.06
N SER A 94 -11.70 12.36 -7.80
CA SER A 94 -10.30 11.95 -7.73
C SER A 94 -9.94 11.43 -6.34
N GLN A 95 -8.91 10.58 -6.27
CA GLN A 95 -8.30 10.19 -5.00
C GLN A 95 -7.75 11.39 -4.22
N THR A 96 -7.41 12.48 -4.90
CA THR A 96 -7.04 13.75 -4.28
C THR A 96 -8.30 14.58 -4.10
N GLN A 97 -8.54 15.06 -2.88
CA GLN A 97 -9.74 15.82 -2.56
C GLN A 97 -9.93 17.03 -3.48
N ASP A 98 -11.04 17.05 -4.20
CA ASP A 98 -11.57 18.21 -4.91
C ASP A 98 -12.82 18.71 -4.17
N MET A 99 -12.74 19.95 -3.67
CA MET A 99 -13.81 20.57 -2.88
C MET A 99 -15.10 20.84 -3.66
N SER A 100 -15.12 20.62 -4.98
CA SER A 100 -16.32 20.79 -5.83
C SER A 100 -17.16 19.52 -5.97
N VAL A 101 -16.66 18.36 -5.52
CA VAL A 101 -17.34 17.07 -5.57
C VAL A 101 -17.33 16.39 -4.19
N VAL A 102 -18.12 15.32 -4.03
CA VAL A 102 -17.95 14.40 -2.89
C VAL A 102 -16.61 13.67 -3.03
N TRP A 103 -15.94 13.39 -1.90
CA TRP A 103 -14.68 12.66 -1.85
C TRP A 103 -14.88 11.29 -1.18
N PRO A 104 -15.28 10.26 -1.96
CA PRO A 104 -15.61 8.93 -1.44
C PRO A 104 -14.37 8.06 -1.28
N GLY A 105 -14.37 7.24 -0.23
CA GLY A 105 -13.35 6.24 0.06
C GLY A 105 -13.93 5.05 0.82
N TRP A 106 -13.06 4.26 1.41
CA TRP A 106 -13.39 3.25 2.41
C TRP A 106 -12.38 3.30 3.56
N SER A 107 -12.83 3.01 4.77
CA SER A 107 -11.97 2.96 5.95
C SER A 107 -12.30 1.72 6.78
N PHE A 108 -11.26 1.00 7.19
CA PHE A 108 -11.32 -0.15 8.08
C PHE A 108 -10.95 0.22 9.52
N GLU A 109 -10.92 1.50 9.85
CA GLU A 109 -10.72 2.01 11.22
C GLU A 109 -11.93 1.77 12.14
N GLY A 110 -13.09 1.45 11.57
CA GLY A 110 -14.28 1.02 12.32
C GLY A 110 -14.12 -0.34 13.01
N ILE A 111 -13.04 -1.06 12.70
CA ILE A 111 -12.69 -2.34 13.28
C ILE A 111 -11.52 -2.14 14.24
N GLY A 112 -11.66 -2.59 15.49
CA GLY A 112 -10.59 -2.52 16.48
C GLY A 112 -9.45 -3.50 16.18
N SER A 113 -8.23 -3.17 16.60
CA SER A 113 -7.09 -4.10 16.61
C SER A 113 -7.41 -5.35 17.44
N GLY A 114 -6.98 -6.52 16.96
CA GLY A 114 -7.16 -7.84 17.56
C GLY A 114 -8.54 -8.47 17.32
N VAL A 115 -9.43 -7.76 16.62
CA VAL A 115 -10.80 -8.24 16.36
C VAL A 115 -10.83 -9.25 15.21
N LEU A 116 -9.96 -9.08 14.21
CA LEU A 116 -9.90 -9.93 13.02
C LEU A 116 -8.64 -10.79 13.00
N LYS A 117 -8.67 -11.78 12.11
CA LYS A 117 -7.51 -12.51 11.63
C LYS A 117 -7.31 -12.17 10.16
N GLY A 118 -6.14 -11.65 9.80
CA GLY A 118 -5.83 -11.28 8.41
C GLY A 118 -6.48 -9.98 7.95
N THR A 119 -6.91 -9.94 6.68
CA THR A 119 -7.40 -8.72 6.01
C THR A 119 -8.92 -8.65 5.93
N VAL A 120 -9.42 -7.44 5.66
CA VAL A 120 -10.80 -7.15 5.23
C VAL A 120 -10.81 -7.06 3.72
N SER A 121 -11.82 -7.64 3.06
CA SER A 121 -12.03 -7.51 1.61
C SER A 121 -13.38 -6.87 1.30
N ILE A 122 -13.40 -5.93 0.36
CA ILE A 122 -14.60 -5.38 -0.26
C ILE A 122 -14.70 -5.99 -1.65
N GLU A 123 -15.82 -6.62 -1.95
CA GLU A 123 -16.16 -7.21 -3.24
C GLU A 123 -17.23 -6.38 -3.95
N LEU A 124 -17.10 -6.26 -5.28
CA LEU A 124 -18.09 -5.67 -6.17
C LEU A 124 -19.02 -6.77 -6.68
N ASP A 125 -20.25 -6.76 -6.20
CA ASP A 125 -21.27 -7.75 -6.56
C ASP A 125 -21.96 -7.40 -7.88
N GLY A 126 -22.15 -6.11 -8.12
CA GLY A 126 -22.85 -5.62 -9.30
C GLY A 126 -23.19 -4.13 -9.22
N PHE A 127 -23.97 -3.67 -10.19
CA PHE A 127 -24.54 -2.33 -10.12
C PHE A 127 -25.83 -2.22 -10.94
N SER A 128 -26.66 -1.25 -10.55
CA SER A 128 -27.87 -0.85 -11.25
C SER A 128 -27.77 0.61 -11.68
N TYR A 129 -28.45 0.97 -12.78
CA TYR A 129 -28.40 2.31 -13.36
C TYR A 129 -29.78 2.86 -13.71
N ALA A 130 -29.98 4.16 -13.47
CA ALA A 130 -31.10 4.94 -13.99
C ALA A 130 -30.59 6.23 -14.64
N GLY A 131 -30.79 6.35 -15.95
CA GLY A 131 -30.45 7.53 -16.74
C GLY A 131 -30.72 7.27 -18.22
N GLU A 132 -30.16 8.10 -19.09
CA GLU A 132 -30.39 8.04 -20.54
C GLU A 132 -29.24 7.37 -21.30
N GLY A 133 -28.16 6.96 -20.61
CA GLY A 133 -27.01 6.30 -21.21
C GLY A 133 -27.32 4.86 -21.66
N ASP A 134 -26.81 4.48 -22.85
CA ASP A 134 -27.09 3.19 -23.47
C ASP A 134 -26.23 2.03 -22.90
N ALA A 135 -25.03 2.34 -22.43
CA ALA A 135 -24.07 1.37 -21.89
C ALA A 135 -23.33 1.97 -20.66
N PRO A 136 -24.06 2.31 -19.58
CA PRO A 136 -23.48 2.90 -18.38
C PRO A 136 -22.49 1.92 -17.74
N THR A 137 -21.36 2.42 -17.30
CA THR A 137 -20.39 1.65 -16.51
C THR A 137 -19.56 2.61 -15.65
N PHE A 138 -18.73 2.05 -14.78
CA PHE A 138 -17.86 2.81 -13.91
C PHE A 138 -16.53 2.08 -13.68
N ALA A 139 -15.55 2.77 -13.12
CA ALA A 139 -14.33 2.17 -12.61
C ALA A 139 -13.86 2.87 -11.34
N VAL A 140 -13.35 2.08 -10.40
CA VAL A 140 -12.55 2.55 -9.26
C VAL A 140 -11.10 2.24 -9.58
N THR A 141 -10.23 3.26 -9.52
CA THR A 141 -8.83 3.14 -9.92
C THR A 141 -7.89 3.94 -9.03
N GLN A 142 -6.61 3.63 -9.11
CA GLN A 142 -5.53 4.43 -8.53
C GLN A 142 -4.40 4.63 -9.56
N PRO A 143 -3.53 5.63 -9.39
CA PRO A 143 -2.27 5.69 -10.11
C PRO A 143 -1.52 4.37 -9.95
N GLY A 144 -0.95 3.90 -11.06
CA GLY A 144 -0.34 2.59 -11.14
C GLY A 144 0.96 2.57 -11.93
N GLY A 145 1.59 1.41 -11.90
CA GLY A 145 2.84 1.15 -12.61
C GLY A 145 4.01 1.96 -12.09
N PHE A 146 5.17 1.73 -12.67
CA PHE A 146 6.39 2.39 -12.23
C PHE A 146 6.34 3.91 -12.45
N GLY A 147 6.49 4.65 -11.35
CA GLY A 147 6.45 6.11 -11.36
C GLY A 147 5.05 6.70 -11.44
N ASN A 148 4.01 5.90 -11.17
CA ASN A 148 2.60 6.33 -11.11
C ASN A 148 2.11 6.97 -12.42
N LYS A 149 2.57 6.42 -13.56
CA LYS A 149 2.27 6.93 -14.91
C LYS A 149 1.18 6.14 -15.64
N LYS A 150 0.63 5.11 -15.01
CA LYS A 150 -0.40 4.23 -15.55
C LYS A 150 -1.61 4.23 -14.61
N VAL A 151 -2.61 3.45 -14.95
CA VAL A 151 -3.84 3.29 -14.16
C VAL A 151 -3.91 1.85 -13.64
N SER A 152 -3.95 1.71 -12.31
CA SER A 152 -4.30 0.45 -11.65
C SER A 152 -5.81 0.36 -11.50
N GLN A 153 -6.38 -0.76 -11.95
CA GLN A 153 -7.81 -1.07 -11.77
C GLN A 153 -8.02 -1.68 -10.38
N LEU A 154 -9.07 -1.24 -9.68
CA LEU A 154 -9.43 -1.76 -8.35
C LEU A 154 -10.78 -2.48 -8.40
N LEU A 155 -11.83 -1.77 -8.81
CA LEU A 155 -13.18 -2.30 -9.01
C LEU A 155 -13.68 -1.86 -10.38
N VAL A 156 -13.83 -2.80 -11.31
CA VAL A 156 -14.31 -2.54 -12.67
C VAL A 156 -15.30 -3.65 -13.04
N PRO A 157 -16.58 -3.32 -13.26
CA PRO A 157 -17.59 -4.30 -13.65
C PRO A 157 -17.16 -5.11 -14.87
N GLY A 158 -17.23 -6.43 -14.75
CA GLY A 158 -16.97 -7.35 -15.87
C GLY A 158 -15.48 -7.57 -16.13
N SER A 159 -14.60 -7.14 -15.22
CA SER A 159 -13.16 -7.39 -15.27
C SER A 159 -12.71 -8.41 -14.20
N ALA A 160 -11.41 -8.67 -14.12
CA ALA A 160 -10.83 -9.45 -13.01
C ALA A 160 -10.65 -8.63 -11.72
N PHE A 161 -10.89 -7.33 -11.77
CA PHE A 161 -10.72 -6.39 -10.69
C PHE A 161 -12.08 -6.14 -10.05
N THR A 162 -12.49 -7.04 -9.17
CA THR A 162 -13.78 -6.97 -8.45
C THR A 162 -13.59 -6.94 -6.95
N THR A 163 -12.36 -6.97 -6.45
CA THR A 163 -12.08 -7.02 -5.01
C THR A 163 -10.96 -6.07 -4.67
N VAL A 164 -11.15 -5.30 -3.60
CA VAL A 164 -10.08 -4.62 -2.89
C VAL A 164 -9.95 -5.21 -1.50
N SER A 165 -8.75 -5.23 -0.96
CA SER A 165 -8.51 -5.67 0.40
C SER A 165 -7.57 -4.73 1.11
N GLY A 166 -7.71 -4.67 2.42
CA GLY A 166 -6.82 -3.90 3.27
C GLY A 166 -6.86 -4.43 4.67
N GLU A 167 -6.07 -3.82 5.53
CA GLU A 167 -5.91 -4.27 6.89
C GLU A 167 -6.74 -3.41 7.84
N VAL A 168 -6.99 -3.92 9.05
CA VAL A 168 -7.67 -3.17 10.12
C VAL A 168 -7.00 -1.80 10.33
N GLY A 169 -7.78 -0.72 10.45
CA GLY A 169 -7.22 0.63 10.62
C GLY A 169 -6.67 1.29 9.35
N SER A 170 -6.75 0.64 8.18
CA SER A 170 -6.40 1.29 6.91
C SER A 170 -7.51 2.20 6.39
N HIS A 171 -7.14 3.27 5.66
CA HIS A 171 -8.05 4.26 5.08
C HIS A 171 -7.59 4.58 3.65
N THR A 172 -8.49 4.42 2.68
CA THR A 172 -8.18 4.62 1.26
C THR A 172 -9.20 5.48 0.53
N HIS A 173 -8.68 6.42 -0.27
CA HIS A 173 -9.41 7.08 -1.34
C HIS A 173 -8.86 6.66 -2.71
N ALA A 174 -9.76 6.64 -3.70
CA ALA A 174 -9.48 6.22 -5.06
C ALA A 174 -10.15 7.17 -6.05
N ASN A 175 -9.79 7.04 -7.33
CA ASN A 175 -10.52 7.69 -8.40
C ASN A 175 -11.79 6.88 -8.69
N TRP A 176 -12.95 7.55 -8.74
CA TRP A 176 -14.22 6.95 -9.16
C TRP A 176 -14.66 7.60 -10.46
N LEU A 177 -14.73 6.82 -11.54
CA LEU A 177 -15.07 7.28 -12.88
C LEU A 177 -16.38 6.66 -13.34
N PHE A 178 -17.23 7.45 -13.99
CA PHE A 178 -18.53 7.03 -14.54
C PHE A 178 -18.62 7.46 -16.00
N THR A 179 -19.11 6.58 -16.88
CA THR A 179 -19.17 6.86 -18.33
C THR A 179 -20.42 7.65 -18.74
N GLU A 180 -21.45 7.67 -17.91
CA GLU A 180 -22.74 8.33 -18.20
C GLU A 180 -23.23 9.12 -16.98
N GLN A 181 -23.95 10.23 -17.20
CA GLN A 181 -24.72 10.87 -16.13
C GLN A 181 -25.91 10.00 -15.75
N GLY A 182 -26.33 10.04 -14.48
CA GLY A 182 -27.45 9.23 -13.99
C GLY A 182 -27.27 8.81 -12.53
N THR A 183 -28.15 7.94 -12.06
CA THR A 183 -28.06 7.31 -10.73
C THR A 183 -27.46 5.93 -10.88
N TYR A 184 -26.38 5.67 -10.15
CA TYR A 184 -25.74 4.36 -10.03
C TYR A 184 -25.96 3.85 -8.62
N ASP A 185 -26.51 2.64 -8.50
CA ASP A 185 -26.53 1.88 -7.26
C ASP A 185 -25.44 0.81 -7.39
N ILE A 186 -24.36 0.93 -6.63
CA ILE A 186 -23.23 -0.01 -6.66
C ILE A 186 -23.37 -0.94 -5.46
N ASP A 187 -23.49 -2.23 -5.75
CA ASP A 187 -23.69 -3.27 -4.74
C ASP A 187 -22.33 -3.85 -4.34
N LEU A 188 -22.05 -3.81 -3.04
CA LEU A 188 -20.77 -4.18 -2.45
C LEU A 188 -20.98 -5.11 -1.26
N SER A 189 -20.13 -6.12 -1.14
CA SER A 189 -20.05 -7.00 0.02
C SER A 189 -18.71 -6.81 0.73
N VAL A 190 -18.73 -6.90 2.06
CA VAL A 190 -17.50 -6.89 2.87
C VAL A 190 -17.36 -8.24 3.56
N HIS A 191 -16.20 -8.86 3.42
CA HIS A 191 -15.88 -10.13 4.05
C HIS A 191 -14.69 -9.96 5.00
N ALA A 192 -14.77 -10.62 6.15
CA ALA A 192 -13.70 -10.66 7.14
C ALA A 192 -13.73 -11.98 7.92
N THR A 193 -12.62 -12.33 8.57
CA THR A 193 -12.56 -13.44 9.52
C THR A 193 -12.26 -12.88 10.90
N LEU A 194 -13.14 -13.13 11.88
CA LEU A 194 -12.90 -12.74 13.27
C LEU A 194 -11.67 -13.49 13.83
N SER A 195 -11.04 -12.94 14.87
CA SER A 195 -9.90 -13.60 15.55
C SER A 195 -10.25 -14.98 16.14
N SER A 196 -11.55 -15.23 16.38
CA SER A 196 -12.08 -16.57 16.72
C SER A 196 -12.06 -17.59 15.57
N GLY A 197 -11.77 -17.16 14.34
CA GLY A 197 -11.83 -17.96 13.11
C GLY A 197 -13.20 -17.98 12.42
N LYS A 198 -14.23 -17.31 12.98
CA LYS A 198 -15.56 -17.20 12.35
C LYS A 198 -15.50 -16.24 11.17
N ALA A 199 -15.91 -16.70 9.98
CA ALA A 199 -16.16 -15.84 8.83
C ALA A 199 -17.42 -14.98 9.09
N VAL A 200 -17.33 -13.70 8.75
CA VAL A 200 -18.42 -12.72 8.83
C VAL A 200 -18.48 -11.93 7.54
N GLU A 201 -19.69 -11.55 7.14
CA GLU A 201 -19.94 -10.77 5.95
C GLU A 201 -21.15 -9.86 6.16
N ASP A 202 -21.21 -8.79 5.37
CA ASP A 202 -22.38 -7.93 5.22
C ASP A 202 -22.36 -7.32 3.82
N SER A 203 -23.51 -6.84 3.33
CA SER A 203 -23.66 -6.30 1.98
C SER A 203 -24.42 -4.97 2.01
N THR A 204 -24.07 -4.05 1.12
CA THR A 204 -24.71 -2.75 1.02
C THR A 204 -24.78 -2.23 -0.41
N THR A 205 -25.64 -1.24 -0.64
CA THR A 205 -25.70 -0.49 -1.89
C THR A 205 -25.26 0.94 -1.64
N VAL A 206 -24.20 1.39 -2.32
CA VAL A 206 -23.76 2.78 -2.33
C VAL A 206 -24.35 3.49 -3.54
N ARG A 207 -25.18 4.51 -3.30
CA ARG A 207 -25.78 5.31 -4.36
C ARG A 207 -24.88 6.47 -4.76
N PHE A 208 -24.56 6.53 -6.05
CA PHE A 208 -24.00 7.70 -6.71
C PHE A 208 -25.04 8.39 -7.58
N ILE A 209 -25.04 9.72 -7.56
CA ILE A 209 -25.76 10.56 -8.52
C ILE A 209 -24.69 11.34 -9.29
N VAL A 210 -24.64 11.12 -10.60
CA VAL A 210 -23.68 11.74 -11.51
C VAL A 210 -24.41 12.75 -12.39
N GLY A 211 -23.98 14.00 -12.39
CA GLY A 211 -24.65 15.09 -13.08
C GLY A 211 -25.79 15.72 -12.24
N PRO A 212 -26.90 16.16 -12.86
CA PRO A 212 -28.02 16.76 -12.13
C PRO A 212 -28.68 15.81 -11.13
N VAL A 213 -29.01 16.32 -9.93
CA VAL A 213 -29.85 15.57 -8.97
C VAL A 213 -31.28 15.52 -9.52
N PRO A 214 -31.87 14.33 -9.72
CA PRO A 214 -33.17 14.23 -10.37
C PRO A 214 -34.30 14.66 -9.44
N ASP A 215 -35.21 15.50 -9.96
CA ASP A 215 -36.45 15.90 -9.27
C ASP A 215 -37.39 14.69 -9.03
N THR A 216 -37.22 13.60 -9.78
CA THR A 216 -37.93 12.34 -9.60
C THR A 216 -36.98 11.18 -9.83
N GLN A 217 -36.82 10.33 -8.81
CA GLN A 217 -35.93 9.18 -8.88
C GLN A 217 -36.63 7.99 -9.56
N LYS A 218 -36.24 7.68 -10.80
CA LYS A 218 -36.58 6.40 -11.42
C LYS A 218 -35.80 5.30 -10.68
N PRO A 219 -36.40 4.12 -10.40
CA PRO A 219 -35.67 2.98 -9.87
C PRO A 219 -34.52 2.59 -10.81
N PRO A 220 -33.28 2.48 -10.31
CA PRO A 220 -32.18 1.89 -11.07
C PRO A 220 -32.51 0.47 -11.53
N VAL A 221 -32.09 0.14 -12.74
CA VAL A 221 -32.25 -1.19 -13.34
C VAL A 221 -30.91 -1.89 -13.31
N GLU A 222 -30.89 -3.13 -12.85
CA GLU A 222 -29.69 -3.98 -12.82
C GLU A 222 -29.03 -4.03 -14.20
N GLN A 223 -27.72 -3.75 -14.22
CA GLN A 223 -26.95 -3.80 -15.45
C GLN A 223 -26.38 -5.20 -15.64
N LYS A 224 -26.64 -5.79 -16.82
CA LYS A 224 -26.08 -7.09 -17.15
C LYS A 224 -24.59 -6.93 -17.46
N VAL A 225 -23.76 -7.31 -16.50
CA VAL A 225 -22.31 -7.32 -16.64
C VAL A 225 -21.86 -8.72 -17.05
N THR A 226 -21.17 -8.83 -18.19
CA THR A 226 -20.58 -10.10 -18.59
C THR A 226 -19.20 -10.19 -17.99
N HIS A 227 -18.91 -11.25 -17.23
CA HIS A 227 -17.61 -11.43 -16.61
C HIS A 227 -16.54 -11.63 -17.68
N TYR A 228 -15.34 -11.05 -17.52
CA TYR A 228 -14.30 -11.12 -18.55
C TYR A 228 -13.97 -12.56 -18.96
N ALA A 229 -14.01 -13.49 -17.99
CA ALA A 229 -13.78 -14.91 -18.21
C ALA A 229 -14.81 -15.55 -19.15
N ASP A 230 -16.06 -15.09 -19.13
CA ASP A 230 -17.16 -15.63 -19.96
C ASP A 230 -16.96 -15.29 -21.45
N SER A 231 -16.14 -14.29 -21.74
CA SER A 231 -15.75 -13.91 -23.10
C SER A 231 -14.42 -14.53 -23.55
N ALA A 232 -13.72 -15.24 -22.67
CA ALA A 232 -12.39 -15.77 -22.93
C ALA A 232 -12.45 -17.17 -23.56
N ASP A 233 -12.17 -17.24 -24.87
CA ASP A 233 -12.00 -18.50 -25.60
C ASP A 233 -10.68 -19.23 -25.23
N ALA A 234 -9.73 -18.49 -24.66
CA ALA A 234 -8.41 -18.98 -24.22
C ALA A 234 -8.21 -18.74 -22.72
N LEU A 235 -7.21 -19.40 -22.14
CA LEU A 235 -6.82 -19.16 -20.75
C LEU A 235 -6.11 -17.81 -20.63
N LEU A 236 -6.79 -16.84 -20.02
CA LEU A 236 -6.27 -15.49 -19.81
C LEU A 236 -5.57 -15.40 -18.46
N LEU A 237 -4.41 -14.75 -18.43
CA LEU A 237 -3.77 -14.31 -17.20
C LEU A 237 -3.96 -12.81 -17.03
N THR A 238 -4.48 -12.40 -15.87
CA THR A 238 -4.64 -11.00 -15.51
C THR A 238 -3.79 -10.69 -14.27
N PRO A 239 -2.76 -9.82 -14.38
CA PRO A 239 -2.00 -9.38 -13.23
C PRO A 239 -2.81 -8.38 -12.40
N SER A 240 -2.71 -8.49 -11.07
CA SER A 240 -3.33 -7.57 -10.11
C SER A 240 -2.78 -6.14 -10.16
N LYS A 241 -1.59 -5.94 -10.72
CA LYS A 241 -1.01 -4.62 -10.99
C LYS A 241 -0.78 -4.45 -12.49
N VAL A 242 -1.01 -3.23 -12.97
CA VAL A 242 -0.87 -2.87 -14.39
C VAL A 242 0.49 -3.29 -14.94
N ASP A 243 0.48 -3.93 -16.12
CA ASP A 243 1.67 -4.50 -16.80
C ASP A 243 2.52 -5.46 -15.97
N ALA A 244 1.96 -6.05 -14.91
CA ALA A 244 2.71 -6.90 -13.96
C ALA A 244 3.95 -6.20 -13.37
N GLU A 245 3.84 -4.88 -13.15
CA GLU A 245 4.83 -4.07 -12.46
C GLU A 245 4.54 -4.04 -10.96
N TYR A 246 5.45 -4.60 -10.17
CA TYR A 246 5.34 -4.71 -8.72
C TYR A 246 6.55 -4.08 -8.02
N PHE A 247 6.30 -3.51 -6.86
CA PHE A 247 7.33 -3.06 -5.95
C PHE A 247 7.54 -4.05 -4.80
N VAL A 248 8.77 -4.16 -4.30
CA VAL A 248 9.09 -4.87 -3.05
C VAL A 248 8.13 -4.43 -1.93
N GLY A 249 7.57 -5.38 -1.19
CA GLY A 249 6.53 -5.14 -0.17
C GLY A 249 5.13 -5.56 -0.59
N GLN A 250 4.83 -5.45 -1.89
CA GLN A 250 3.52 -5.80 -2.43
C GLN A 250 3.34 -7.32 -2.49
N THR A 251 2.26 -7.78 -3.13
CA THR A 251 2.07 -9.19 -3.46
C THR A 251 1.81 -9.31 -4.96
N ILE A 252 2.52 -10.23 -5.61
CA ILE A 252 2.24 -10.59 -7.01
C ILE A 252 1.05 -11.53 -7.00
N ASN A 253 -0.06 -11.10 -7.57
CA ASN A 253 -1.20 -11.98 -7.88
C ASN A 253 -1.45 -11.99 -9.40
N LEU A 254 -1.47 -13.18 -9.99
CA LEU A 254 -1.89 -13.40 -11.38
C LEU A 254 -3.13 -14.30 -11.38
N THR A 255 -4.25 -13.81 -11.90
CA THR A 255 -5.50 -14.57 -11.97
C THR A 255 -5.62 -15.24 -13.33
N ALA A 256 -5.74 -16.56 -13.34
CA ALA A 256 -6.00 -17.38 -14.51
C ALA A 256 -7.50 -17.63 -14.65
N ALA A 257 -8.09 -17.26 -15.79
CA ALA A 257 -9.52 -17.45 -16.02
C ALA A 257 -9.84 -17.85 -17.47
N SER A 258 -10.91 -18.62 -17.63
CA SER A 258 -11.41 -19.10 -18.93
C SER A 258 -12.89 -19.49 -18.80
N THR A 259 -13.62 -19.52 -19.90
CA THR A 259 -14.97 -20.11 -19.96
C THR A 259 -15.06 -21.57 -19.50
N ARG A 260 -13.92 -22.27 -19.37
CA ARG A 260 -13.82 -23.66 -18.91
C ARG A 260 -13.45 -23.81 -17.44
N THR A 261 -13.26 -22.71 -16.72
CA THR A 261 -12.89 -22.76 -15.30
C THR A 261 -14.10 -22.68 -14.40
N ASP A 262 -14.03 -23.41 -13.30
CA ASP A 262 -14.94 -23.39 -12.15
C ASP A 262 -14.11 -23.41 -10.85
N GLU A 263 -14.78 -23.39 -9.70
CA GLU A 263 -14.12 -23.41 -8.39
C GLU A 263 -13.31 -24.69 -8.12
N GLU A 264 -13.63 -25.80 -8.80
CA GLU A 264 -12.92 -27.08 -8.65
C GLU A 264 -11.75 -27.23 -9.62
N SER A 265 -11.59 -26.28 -10.54
CA SER A 265 -10.54 -26.29 -11.53
C SER A 265 -9.15 -26.33 -10.88
N ARG A 266 -8.23 -27.01 -11.56
CA ARG A 266 -6.85 -27.18 -11.10
C ARG A 266 -5.92 -26.62 -12.14
N PHE A 267 -4.89 -25.94 -11.66
CA PHE A 267 -3.91 -25.30 -12.51
C PHE A 267 -2.54 -25.90 -12.28
N ARG A 268 -1.69 -25.81 -13.30
CA ARG A 268 -0.24 -25.97 -13.15
C ARG A 268 0.41 -24.68 -13.60
N TRP A 269 1.09 -24.03 -12.67
CA TRP A 269 1.84 -22.82 -12.96
C TRP A 269 3.28 -23.16 -13.33
N HIS A 270 3.82 -22.44 -14.30
CA HIS A 270 5.18 -22.64 -14.76
C HIS A 270 5.92 -21.31 -14.74
N VAL A 271 7.13 -21.35 -14.17
CA VAL A 271 8.00 -20.20 -14.01
C VAL A 271 9.30 -20.40 -14.77
N LYS A 272 9.80 -19.33 -15.37
CA LYS A 272 11.13 -19.27 -15.97
C LYS A 272 11.81 -18.01 -15.48
N LYS A 273 12.77 -18.16 -14.57
CA LYS A 273 13.52 -17.01 -14.04
C LYS A 273 14.43 -16.45 -15.12
N LYS A 274 14.79 -15.17 -14.98
CA LYS A 274 15.70 -14.49 -15.90
C LYS A 274 17.05 -15.23 -15.95
N GLY A 275 17.47 -15.61 -17.16
CA GLY A 275 18.71 -16.34 -17.39
C GLY A 275 18.58 -17.87 -17.43
N GLU A 276 17.45 -18.43 -16.98
CA GLU A 276 17.16 -19.86 -17.15
C GLU A 276 16.80 -20.18 -18.61
N SER A 277 17.05 -21.40 -19.05
CA SER A 277 16.80 -21.84 -20.43
C SER A 277 15.36 -22.32 -20.64
N SER A 278 14.75 -22.94 -19.63
CA SER A 278 13.43 -23.59 -19.70
C SER A 278 12.48 -23.13 -18.59
N PHE A 279 11.19 -23.29 -18.82
CA PHE A 279 10.18 -23.20 -17.77
C PHE A 279 10.22 -24.44 -16.88
N THR A 280 9.90 -24.24 -15.60
CA THR A 280 9.76 -25.30 -14.61
C THR A 280 8.41 -25.15 -13.89
N PRO A 281 7.72 -26.25 -13.55
CA PRO A 281 6.48 -26.16 -12.82
C PRO A 281 6.74 -25.69 -11.38
N ASP A 282 5.87 -24.82 -10.87
CA ASP A 282 5.79 -24.49 -9.46
C ASP A 282 4.78 -25.43 -8.78
N PRO A 283 5.24 -26.43 -8.00
CA PRO A 283 4.36 -27.43 -7.41
C PRO A 283 3.50 -26.89 -6.26
N GLU A 284 3.80 -25.71 -5.73
CA GLU A 284 3.06 -25.09 -4.62
C GLU A 284 1.82 -24.34 -5.12
N GLN A 285 1.81 -23.98 -6.40
CA GLN A 285 0.78 -23.17 -7.03
C GLN A 285 -0.16 -24.05 -7.86
N LYS A 286 -1.40 -24.26 -7.37
CA LYS A 286 -2.40 -25.13 -8.02
C LYS A 286 -3.77 -24.49 -8.22
N ALA A 287 -3.97 -23.30 -7.64
CA ALA A 287 -5.21 -22.55 -7.71
C ALA A 287 -5.26 -21.65 -8.96
N ALA A 288 -6.42 -21.03 -9.19
CA ALA A 288 -6.61 -20.05 -10.26
C ALA A 288 -5.76 -18.78 -10.08
N VAL A 289 -5.30 -18.50 -8.86
CA VAL A 289 -4.42 -17.37 -8.57
C VAL A 289 -3.03 -17.88 -8.26
N TYR A 290 -2.03 -17.42 -9.03
CA TYR A 290 -0.62 -17.53 -8.67
C TYR A 290 -0.26 -16.39 -7.73
N SER A 291 0.32 -16.72 -6.58
CA SER A 291 0.76 -15.71 -5.61
C SER A 291 2.25 -15.83 -5.27
N ALA A 292 2.98 -14.71 -5.27
CA ALA A 292 4.39 -14.66 -4.90
C ALA A 292 4.78 -13.33 -4.26
N LYS A 293 5.87 -13.30 -3.50
CA LYS A 293 6.47 -12.05 -3.01
C LYS A 293 7.29 -11.39 -4.13
N PRO A 294 7.16 -10.07 -4.34
CA PRO A 294 7.86 -9.31 -5.37
C PRO A 294 9.31 -9.02 -4.95
N ASP A 295 10.12 -10.07 -4.84
CA ASP A 295 11.56 -9.92 -4.62
C ASP A 295 12.24 -9.54 -5.95
N ARG A 296 13.27 -8.69 -5.91
CA ARG A 296 13.97 -8.20 -7.12
C ARG A 296 14.54 -9.34 -7.98
N VAL A 297 14.77 -10.52 -7.43
CA VAL A 297 15.21 -11.72 -8.18
C VAL A 297 14.16 -12.18 -9.21
N LEU A 298 12.89 -11.83 -9.01
CA LEU A 298 11.81 -12.16 -9.94
C LEU A 298 11.72 -11.21 -11.14
N ASP A 299 12.46 -10.09 -11.17
CA ASP A 299 12.43 -9.17 -12.32
C ASP A 299 12.85 -9.86 -13.63
N GLY A 300 11.96 -9.81 -14.63
CA GLY A 300 12.12 -10.49 -15.92
C GLY A 300 11.75 -11.98 -15.89
N THR A 301 11.22 -12.50 -14.79
CA THR A 301 10.66 -13.86 -14.72
C THR A 301 9.42 -13.95 -15.58
N ARG A 302 9.30 -15.03 -16.36
CA ARG A 302 8.10 -15.30 -17.16
C ARG A 302 7.25 -16.37 -16.48
N VAL A 303 5.95 -16.17 -16.47
CA VAL A 303 4.97 -17.05 -15.83
C VAL A 303 3.84 -17.37 -16.80
N TYR A 304 3.46 -18.64 -16.91
CA TYR A 304 2.23 -19.06 -17.60
C TYR A 304 1.48 -20.11 -16.78
N ALA A 305 0.20 -20.32 -17.09
CA ALA A 305 -0.63 -21.35 -16.47
C ALA A 305 -1.11 -22.38 -17.48
N GLU A 306 -1.31 -23.60 -17.00
CA GLU A 306 -2.06 -24.67 -17.66
C GLU A 306 -3.33 -24.96 -16.86
N LEU A 307 -4.49 -24.98 -17.52
CA LEU A 307 -5.73 -25.51 -16.95
C LEU A 307 -5.76 -27.03 -17.10
N LEU A 308 -6.09 -27.73 -16.02
CA LEU A 308 -6.15 -29.18 -15.97
C LEU A 308 -7.58 -29.69 -15.84
N ASP A 309 -7.93 -30.69 -16.65
CA ASP A 309 -9.13 -31.52 -16.50
C ASP A 309 -8.72 -32.98 -16.34
N ALA A 310 -9.14 -33.61 -15.23
CA ALA A 310 -8.74 -34.97 -14.86
C ALA A 310 -7.21 -35.22 -14.97
N GLY A 311 -6.41 -34.20 -14.62
CA GLY A 311 -4.95 -34.23 -14.68
C GLY A 311 -4.32 -34.02 -16.06
N LYS A 312 -5.12 -33.81 -17.11
CA LYS A 312 -4.66 -33.50 -18.47
C LYS A 312 -4.75 -32.00 -18.74
N VAL A 313 -3.78 -31.45 -19.45
CA VAL A 313 -3.78 -30.05 -19.87
C VAL A 313 -4.85 -29.86 -20.95
N VAL A 314 -5.79 -28.93 -20.71
CA VAL A 314 -6.87 -28.59 -21.66
C VAL A 314 -6.72 -27.20 -22.27
N GLN A 315 -6.07 -26.27 -21.56
CA GLN A 315 -5.69 -24.96 -22.08
C GLN A 315 -4.35 -24.53 -21.48
N THR A 316 -3.63 -23.69 -22.21
CA THR A 316 -2.37 -23.07 -21.79
C THR A 316 -2.45 -21.59 -22.09
N SER A 317 -2.05 -20.74 -21.15
CA SER A 317 -2.03 -19.30 -21.35
C SER A 317 -0.79 -18.85 -22.13
N GLU A 318 -0.84 -17.66 -22.71
CA GLU A 318 0.38 -16.94 -23.06
C GLU A 318 1.15 -16.56 -21.76
N PRO A 319 2.48 -16.50 -21.80
CA PRO A 319 3.29 -16.12 -20.65
C PRO A 319 3.30 -14.61 -20.42
N ILE A 320 3.15 -14.20 -19.15
CA ILE A 320 3.37 -12.82 -18.69
C ILE A 320 4.81 -12.69 -18.19
N THR A 321 5.40 -11.51 -18.37
CA THR A 321 6.70 -11.15 -17.78
C THR A 321 6.46 -10.30 -16.53
N LEU A 322 7.03 -10.72 -15.41
CA LEU A 322 7.01 -9.97 -14.16
C LEU A 322 8.08 -8.88 -14.20
N HIS A 323 7.72 -7.70 -13.71
CA HIS A 323 8.63 -6.58 -13.53
C HIS A 323 8.66 -6.21 -12.06
N VAL A 324 9.84 -6.30 -11.44
CA VAL A 324 9.98 -6.12 -9.99
C VAL A 324 11.08 -5.14 -9.67
N ARG A 325 10.76 -4.13 -8.86
CA ARG A 325 11.71 -3.10 -8.42
C ARG A 325 11.50 -2.80 -6.94
N ALA A 326 12.43 -2.07 -6.35
CA ALA A 326 12.16 -1.40 -5.09
C ALA A 326 12.09 0.10 -5.30
N HIS A 327 11.38 0.79 -4.41
CA HIS A 327 11.47 2.23 -4.35
C HIS A 327 12.89 2.65 -3.97
N LYS A 328 13.26 3.83 -4.46
CA LYS A 328 14.38 4.56 -3.90
C LYS A 328 13.93 5.08 -2.54
N PRO A 329 14.68 4.83 -1.46
CA PRO A 329 14.30 5.35 -0.15
C PRO A 329 14.15 6.87 -0.17
N THR A 330 13.01 7.35 0.31
CA THR A 330 12.70 8.78 0.48
C THR A 330 13.11 9.29 1.86
N THR A 331 13.31 8.38 2.81
CA THR A 331 13.70 8.65 4.19
C THR A 331 14.58 7.52 4.74
N ARG A 332 15.26 7.77 5.86
CA ARG A 332 15.94 6.77 6.67
C ARG A 332 15.12 6.49 7.92
N LEU A 333 14.87 5.20 8.21
CA LEU A 333 14.30 4.77 9.48
C LEU A 333 15.39 4.47 10.50
N THR A 334 15.20 4.97 11.72
CA THR A 334 16.00 4.60 12.90
C THR A 334 15.08 4.06 13.97
N VAL A 335 15.29 2.80 14.35
CA VAL A 335 14.58 2.16 15.47
C VAL A 335 15.42 2.26 16.74
N THR A 336 14.77 2.66 17.83
CA THR A 336 15.37 2.71 19.17
C THR A 336 14.52 1.86 20.11
N ALA A 337 15.18 1.02 20.92
CA ALA A 337 14.55 0.31 22.02
C ALA A 337 14.67 1.13 23.31
N ASP A 338 13.68 1.06 24.20
CA ASP A 338 13.68 1.78 25.47
C ASP A 338 14.76 1.28 26.44
N ARG A 339 15.19 0.02 26.30
CA ARG A 339 16.26 -0.60 27.10
C ARG A 339 17.22 -1.40 26.23
N SER A 340 18.44 -1.59 26.75
CA SER A 340 19.48 -2.40 26.12
C SER A 340 19.41 -3.90 26.47
N ALA A 341 18.63 -4.26 27.50
CA ALA A 341 18.43 -5.63 27.95
C ALA A 341 17.11 -5.73 28.75
N TYR A 342 16.54 -6.93 28.78
CA TYR A 342 15.24 -7.22 29.34
C TYR A 342 15.23 -8.54 30.11
N GLU A 343 14.23 -8.73 30.96
CA GLU A 343 13.94 -10.00 31.64
C GLU A 343 12.70 -10.70 31.03
N ASP A 344 12.46 -11.94 31.42
CA ASP A 344 11.25 -12.68 31.01
C ASP A 344 9.98 -11.95 31.48
N GLY A 345 9.01 -11.77 30.58
CA GLY A 345 7.76 -11.05 30.84
C GLY A 345 7.85 -9.54 30.73
N ASP A 346 9.03 -8.96 30.46
CA ASP A 346 9.15 -7.54 30.10
C ASP A 346 8.43 -7.25 28.77
N THR A 347 8.19 -5.98 28.50
CA THR A 347 7.76 -5.49 27.18
C THR A 347 8.83 -4.53 26.67
N ALA A 348 9.36 -4.81 25.47
CA ALA A 348 10.21 -3.86 24.76
C ALA A 348 9.32 -2.81 24.09
N HIS A 349 9.62 -1.53 24.35
CA HIS A 349 9.00 -0.41 23.66
C HIS A 349 9.95 0.06 22.57
N LEU A 350 9.58 -0.16 21.31
CA LEU A 350 10.39 0.19 20.14
C LEU A 350 9.79 1.40 19.44
N THR A 351 10.60 2.41 19.16
CA THR A 351 10.19 3.63 18.44
C THR A 351 10.99 3.78 17.15
N SER A 352 10.29 3.97 16.04
CA SER A 352 10.86 4.28 14.72
C SER A 352 10.77 5.78 14.44
N THR A 353 11.85 6.34 13.91
CA THR A 353 11.92 7.75 13.50
C THR A 353 12.39 7.87 12.05
N GLN A 354 11.85 8.87 11.35
CA GLN A 354 12.20 9.18 9.95
C GLN A 354 13.15 10.37 9.88
N ASP A 355 14.18 10.27 9.03
CA ASP A 355 15.06 11.39 8.66
C ASP A 355 15.35 11.40 7.15
N PRO A 356 14.82 12.38 6.38
CA PRO A 356 13.86 13.41 6.81
C PRO A 356 12.46 12.84 7.07
N LYS A 357 11.63 13.54 7.86
CA LYS A 357 10.22 13.18 8.04
C LYS A 357 9.44 13.33 6.73
N THR A 358 8.64 12.33 6.37
CA THR A 358 7.70 12.34 5.23
C THR A 358 6.25 12.42 5.72
N ALA A 359 5.31 12.39 4.77
CA ALA A 359 3.88 12.31 5.06
C ALA A 359 3.39 10.85 5.22
N ASP A 360 4.25 9.86 4.96
CA ASP A 360 3.90 8.45 5.05
C ASP A 360 3.98 8.01 6.52
N GLU A 361 2.91 7.38 7.00
CA GLU A 361 2.78 6.94 8.40
C GLU A 361 2.36 5.47 8.51
N HIS A 362 2.52 4.70 7.43
CA HIS A 362 2.15 3.29 7.34
C HIS A 362 3.35 2.38 7.66
N TYR A 363 3.47 1.95 8.91
CA TYR A 363 4.61 1.14 9.37
C TYR A 363 4.24 -0.32 9.50
N HIS A 364 5.09 -1.26 9.11
CA HIS A 364 4.98 -2.62 9.62
C HIS A 364 6.28 -2.99 10.32
N TRP A 365 6.14 -3.68 11.44
CA TRP A 365 7.22 -4.22 12.24
C TRP A 365 7.37 -5.70 11.97
N TYR A 366 8.61 -6.14 11.92
CA TYR A 366 8.91 -7.54 11.66
C TYR A 366 9.95 -8.06 12.64
N LEU A 367 9.78 -9.30 13.06
CA LEU A 367 10.65 -10.00 13.99
C LEU A 367 11.24 -11.24 13.31
N LYS A 368 12.53 -11.48 13.52
CA LYS A 368 13.25 -12.68 13.10
C LYS A 368 13.92 -13.27 14.32
N ARG A 369 13.56 -14.50 14.71
CA ARG A 369 14.26 -15.18 15.81
C ARG A 369 15.69 -15.53 15.39
N GLN A 370 16.53 -15.80 16.37
CA GLN A 370 17.89 -16.26 16.11
C GLN A 370 17.85 -17.55 15.26
N GLY A 371 18.69 -17.62 14.22
CA GLY A 371 18.76 -18.80 13.34
C GLY A 371 17.64 -18.92 12.29
N GLN A 372 16.57 -18.12 12.37
CA GLN A 372 15.58 -18.04 11.29
C GLN A 372 16.12 -17.23 10.10
N ASP A 373 15.66 -17.57 8.89
CA ASP A 373 16.07 -16.91 7.65
C ASP A 373 15.13 -15.77 7.22
N ALA A 374 13.90 -15.74 7.72
CA ALA A 374 12.89 -14.76 7.32
C ALA A 374 12.42 -13.93 8.50
N TYR A 375 12.25 -12.63 8.26
CA TYR A 375 11.48 -11.77 9.16
C TYR A 375 9.99 -12.06 8.99
N GLU A 376 9.32 -12.32 10.09
CA GLU A 376 7.87 -12.50 10.19
C GLU A 376 7.22 -11.20 10.61
N TRP A 377 6.07 -10.87 10.00
CA TRP A 377 5.32 -9.69 10.35
C TRP A 377 4.76 -9.80 11.76
N ILE A 378 4.93 -8.76 12.57
CA ILE A 378 4.22 -8.63 13.85
C ILE A 378 2.80 -8.20 13.49
N GLU A 379 1.85 -9.11 13.65
CA GLU A 379 0.45 -8.93 13.22
C GLU A 379 -0.11 -7.59 13.73
N GLU A 380 -0.78 -6.87 12.82
CA GLU A 380 -1.39 -5.55 13.04
C GLU A 380 -0.46 -4.40 13.46
N SER A 381 0.86 -4.57 13.39
CA SER A 381 1.79 -3.45 13.55
C SER A 381 1.53 -2.40 12.46
N ARG A 382 1.11 -1.18 12.82
CA ARG A 382 0.84 -0.07 11.88
C ARG A 382 1.50 1.27 12.22
N LEU A 383 1.92 1.39 13.47
CA LEU A 383 2.37 2.66 14.03
C LEU A 383 3.88 2.77 14.04
N ALA A 384 4.35 4.01 14.18
CA ALA A 384 5.77 4.30 14.36
C ALA A 384 6.34 3.73 15.67
N ASP A 385 5.48 3.37 16.63
CA ASP A 385 5.84 2.69 17.86
C ASP A 385 5.32 1.25 17.85
N GLN A 386 6.06 0.34 18.46
CA GLN A 386 5.70 -1.06 18.58
C GLN A 386 6.13 -1.64 19.93
N ASP A 387 5.18 -2.28 20.59
CA ASP A 387 5.43 -3.06 21.80
C ASP A 387 5.66 -4.53 21.44
N VAL A 388 6.68 -5.13 22.03
CA VAL A 388 6.97 -6.56 21.87
C VAL A 388 7.03 -7.20 23.25
N ALA A 389 6.11 -8.12 23.53
CA ALA A 389 6.13 -8.93 24.74
C ALA A 389 7.33 -9.89 24.69
N LEU A 390 8.18 -9.86 25.70
CA LEU A 390 9.44 -10.57 25.71
C LEU A 390 9.34 -11.90 26.44
N THR A 391 9.97 -12.88 25.83
CA THR A 391 10.11 -14.25 26.32
C THR A 391 11.57 -14.69 26.11
N PRO A 392 12.11 -15.65 26.88
CA PRO A 392 13.51 -16.06 26.74
C PRO A 392 13.87 -16.54 25.32
N GLU A 393 12.90 -17.06 24.57
CA GLU A 393 13.08 -17.51 23.18
C GLU A 393 13.24 -16.36 22.18
N LEU A 394 13.16 -15.10 22.63
CA LEU A 394 13.45 -13.90 21.85
C LEU A 394 14.84 -13.31 22.12
N ASP A 395 15.65 -13.94 22.98
CA ASP A 395 17.06 -13.56 23.10
C ASP A 395 17.78 -13.71 21.75
N GLY A 396 18.52 -12.68 21.34
CA GLY A 396 19.17 -12.61 20.04
C GLY A 396 18.22 -12.36 18.85
N ALA A 397 16.90 -12.28 19.06
CA ALA A 397 15.96 -11.96 17.98
C ALA A 397 16.19 -10.55 17.42
N GLN A 398 15.99 -10.39 16.12
CA GLN A 398 16.14 -9.11 15.42
C GLN A 398 14.77 -8.53 15.08
N VAL A 399 14.61 -7.23 15.32
CA VAL A 399 13.40 -6.48 14.97
C VAL A 399 13.73 -5.36 13.99
N VAL A 400 12.93 -5.22 12.94
CA VAL A 400 13.01 -4.13 11.95
C VAL A 400 11.67 -3.43 11.79
N ALA A 401 11.69 -2.13 11.52
CA ALA A 401 10.54 -1.38 11.06
C ALA A 401 10.66 -1.13 9.55
N ARG A 402 9.55 -1.25 8.83
CA ARG A 402 9.43 -0.86 7.42
C ARG A 402 8.34 0.18 7.27
N LEU A 403 8.59 1.18 6.44
CA LEU A 403 7.61 2.20 6.05
C LEU A 403 7.10 1.86 4.66
N PHE A 404 5.79 1.96 4.46
CA PHE A 404 5.11 1.65 3.21
C PHE A 404 4.39 2.87 2.64
N ASP A 405 4.18 2.88 1.34
CA ASP A 405 3.18 3.75 0.73
C ASP A 405 1.76 3.17 0.90
N ALA A 406 0.77 3.88 0.36
CA ALA A 406 -0.64 3.45 0.38
C ALA A 406 -0.89 2.16 -0.43
N ASP A 407 0.03 1.81 -1.32
CA ASP A 407 -0.04 0.66 -2.23
C ASP A 407 0.73 -0.56 -1.69
N HIS A 408 1.16 -0.51 -0.42
CA HIS A 408 2.00 -1.50 0.27
C HIS A 408 3.36 -1.75 -0.39
N ALA A 409 3.94 -0.75 -1.05
CA ALA A 409 5.33 -0.80 -1.48
C ALA A 409 6.27 -0.30 -0.37
N VAL A 410 7.39 -1.00 -0.12
CA VAL A 410 8.38 -0.59 0.87
C VAL A 410 9.09 0.69 0.42
N LEU A 411 8.97 1.73 1.24
CA LEU A 411 9.66 3.01 1.09
C LEU A 411 10.99 3.05 1.84
N ALA A 412 11.05 2.42 3.02
CA ALA A 412 12.28 2.34 3.81
C ALA A 412 12.22 1.16 4.78
N GLU A 413 13.40 0.67 5.19
CA GLU A 413 13.57 -0.33 6.23
C GLU A 413 14.66 0.14 7.20
N SER A 414 14.45 -0.07 8.50
CA SER A 414 15.44 0.26 9.52
C SER A 414 16.60 -0.74 9.53
N SER A 415 17.73 -0.34 10.12
CA SER A 415 18.67 -1.33 10.64
C SER A 415 17.99 -2.18 11.73
N PRO A 416 18.34 -3.47 11.86
CA PRO A 416 17.77 -4.34 12.88
C PRO A 416 18.26 -3.94 14.27
N VAL A 417 17.35 -4.01 15.24
CA VAL A 417 17.68 -4.00 16.66
C VAL A 417 17.68 -5.44 17.15
N THR A 418 18.75 -5.86 17.84
CA THR A 418 18.82 -7.16 18.48
C THR A 418 18.30 -7.06 19.91
N LEU A 419 17.34 -7.90 20.27
CA LEU A 419 16.79 -8.02 21.62
C LEU A 419 17.74 -8.88 22.47
N ALA A 420 17.99 -8.43 23.70
CA ALA A 420 18.73 -9.18 24.71
C ALA A 420 17.78 -9.50 25.86
N VAL A 421 17.41 -10.78 26.03
CA VAL A 421 16.40 -11.24 27.00
C VAL A 421 17.01 -12.28 27.94
N GLY A 422 17.16 -11.90 29.21
CA GLY A 422 17.78 -12.74 30.24
C GLY A 422 19.31 -12.72 30.22
N ALA A 423 19.91 -13.48 31.15
CA ALA A 423 21.35 -13.65 31.29
C ALA A 423 21.77 -15.02 30.74
N HIS A 424 21.68 -15.20 29.43
CA HIS A 424 22.21 -16.37 28.76
C HIS A 424 23.43 -15.94 27.93
N PRO A 425 24.67 -16.07 28.43
CA PRO A 425 25.80 -16.00 27.53
C PRO A 425 25.64 -17.15 26.54
N SER A 426 25.36 -16.86 25.26
CA SER A 426 25.55 -17.84 24.20
C SER A 426 26.97 -18.34 24.32
N GLU A 427 27.18 -19.65 24.52
CA GLU A 427 28.53 -20.18 24.71
C GLU A 427 29.38 -19.80 23.51
N THR A 428 28.88 -20.01 22.29
CA THR A 428 29.46 -19.52 21.04
C THR A 428 28.92 -18.15 20.64
N THR A 429 29.79 -17.24 20.22
CA THR A 429 29.41 -15.94 19.67
C THR A 429 30.10 -15.69 18.33
N VAL A 430 29.45 -14.93 17.44
CA VAL A 430 30.08 -14.45 16.21
C VAL A 430 29.82 -12.96 16.01
N SER A 431 30.85 -12.19 15.70
CA SER A 431 30.74 -10.80 15.23
C SER A 431 31.32 -10.66 13.83
N VAL A 432 30.76 -9.76 13.02
CA VAL A 432 31.24 -9.52 11.65
C VAL A 432 31.90 -8.15 11.56
N GLU A 433 33.15 -8.14 11.12
CA GLU A 433 33.90 -6.93 10.76
C GLU A 433 33.79 -6.72 9.25
N GLN A 434 33.71 -5.45 8.83
CA GLN A 434 33.76 -5.04 7.43
C GLN A 434 34.96 -4.12 7.20
N ASP A 435 35.57 -4.20 6.02
CA ASP A 435 36.77 -3.44 5.66
C ASP A 435 36.52 -1.94 5.41
N ALA A 436 35.28 -1.54 5.16
CA ALA A 436 34.88 -0.14 5.03
C ALA A 436 33.45 0.10 5.55
N THR A 437 33.12 1.35 5.87
CA THR A 437 31.78 1.74 6.34
C THR A 437 30.83 2.15 5.21
N THR A 438 31.37 2.36 4.01
CA THR A 438 30.64 2.76 2.79
C THR A 438 31.37 2.20 1.59
N TYR A 439 30.61 1.81 0.57
CA TYR A 439 31.13 1.22 -0.66
C TYR A 439 30.51 1.90 -1.89
N THR A 440 31.18 1.75 -3.03
CA THR A 440 30.61 2.00 -4.36
C THR A 440 30.28 0.68 -5.02
N ALA A 441 29.18 0.63 -5.77
CA ALA A 441 28.85 -0.53 -6.57
C ALA A 441 30.02 -0.93 -7.49
N GLY A 442 30.41 -2.20 -7.44
CA GLY A 442 31.59 -2.74 -8.12
C GLY A 442 32.83 -2.87 -7.24
N ASP A 443 32.83 -2.30 -6.03
CA ASP A 443 33.92 -2.48 -5.07
C ASP A 443 34.02 -3.94 -4.63
N LYS A 444 35.25 -4.42 -4.43
CA LYS A 444 35.52 -5.72 -3.81
C LYS A 444 35.62 -5.51 -2.29
N ALA A 445 34.59 -5.90 -1.56
CA ALA A 445 34.52 -5.79 -0.11
C ALA A 445 34.97 -7.08 0.58
N VAL A 446 35.52 -6.94 1.78
CA VAL A 446 35.95 -8.06 2.64
C VAL A 446 35.23 -8.01 3.98
N PHE A 447 34.55 -9.10 4.32
CA PHE A 447 33.88 -9.30 5.60
C PHE A 447 34.57 -10.42 6.38
N THR A 448 34.81 -10.21 7.67
CA THR A 448 35.50 -11.19 8.53
C THR A 448 34.62 -11.54 9.73
N ALA A 449 34.27 -12.81 9.85
CA ALA A 449 33.62 -13.37 11.03
C ALA A 449 34.65 -13.66 12.13
N ARG A 450 34.45 -13.08 13.31
CA ARG A 450 35.17 -13.40 14.55
C ARG A 450 34.31 -14.34 15.37
N VAL A 451 34.67 -15.61 15.40
CA VAL A 451 33.96 -16.62 16.18
C VAL A 451 34.72 -16.88 17.48
N ALA A 452 34.02 -16.85 18.61
CA ALA A 452 34.57 -17.20 19.92
C ALA A 452 33.85 -18.42 20.49
N ASN A 453 34.57 -19.25 21.24
CA ASN A 453 34.06 -20.43 21.94
C ASN A 453 33.27 -21.39 21.02
N ALA A 454 33.80 -21.65 19.83
CA ALA A 454 33.25 -22.62 18.90
C ALA A 454 34.11 -23.87 18.86
N ASP A 455 33.47 -25.01 18.56
CA ASP A 455 34.16 -26.26 18.30
C ASP A 455 35.13 -26.13 17.10
N PRO A 456 36.24 -26.91 17.07
CA PRO A 456 37.22 -26.85 15.98
C PRO A 456 36.67 -27.17 14.59
N ASP A 457 35.54 -27.86 14.50
CA ASP A 457 34.84 -28.22 13.25
C ASP A 457 33.68 -27.27 12.91
N ALA A 458 33.52 -26.17 13.66
CA ALA A 458 32.49 -25.19 13.41
C ALA A 458 32.57 -24.63 11.99
N THR A 459 31.42 -24.58 11.32
CA THR A 459 31.32 -24.06 9.95
C THR A 459 30.64 -22.69 9.97
N VAL A 460 31.23 -21.74 9.24
CA VAL A 460 30.62 -20.43 8.98
C VAL A 460 30.03 -20.40 7.57
N VAL A 461 28.76 -20.01 7.46
CA VAL A 461 28.05 -19.83 6.19
C VAL A 461 27.57 -18.38 6.06
N TRP A 462 27.81 -17.78 4.90
CA TRP A 462 27.40 -16.41 4.61
C TRP A 462 26.10 -16.37 3.81
N SER A 463 25.22 -15.47 4.22
CA SER A 463 23.95 -15.19 3.56
C SER A 463 23.70 -13.69 3.46
N VAL A 464 22.90 -13.30 2.49
CA VAL A 464 22.51 -11.91 2.25
C VAL A 464 20.99 -11.79 2.18
N ARG A 465 20.47 -10.69 2.73
CA ARG A 465 19.08 -10.26 2.58
C ARG A 465 19.06 -8.84 2.07
N LYS A 466 18.46 -8.61 0.91
CA LYS A 466 18.31 -7.25 0.39
C LYS A 466 17.25 -6.49 1.20
N SER A 467 17.41 -5.17 1.30
CA SER A 467 16.48 -4.33 2.06
C SER A 467 15.04 -4.52 1.57
N GLY A 468 14.13 -4.74 2.51
CA GLY A 468 12.70 -4.96 2.28
C GLY A 468 12.29 -6.36 1.78
N GLU A 469 13.23 -7.25 1.46
CA GLU A 469 12.97 -8.59 0.88
C GLU A 469 13.11 -9.69 1.94
N ASN A 470 12.60 -10.89 1.68
CA ASN A 470 12.80 -12.07 2.53
C ASN A 470 12.86 -13.32 1.64
N PRO A 471 13.54 -14.41 2.06
CA PRO A 471 14.39 -14.56 3.24
C PRO A 471 15.85 -14.14 2.99
N PHE A 472 16.71 -14.30 4.00
CA PHE A 472 18.15 -14.42 3.78
C PHE A 472 18.43 -15.58 2.83
N THR A 473 19.25 -15.33 1.82
CA THR A 473 19.68 -16.34 0.86
C THR A 473 21.17 -16.60 1.02
N GLU A 474 21.58 -17.87 1.08
CA GLU A 474 22.99 -18.23 1.10
C GLU A 474 23.71 -17.69 -0.14
N ILE A 475 24.89 -17.12 0.05
CA ILE A 475 25.76 -16.72 -1.04
C ILE A 475 26.48 -17.98 -1.52
N ALA A 476 26.26 -18.36 -2.78
CA ALA A 476 26.77 -19.62 -3.34
C ALA A 476 28.30 -19.76 -3.13
N GLY A 477 28.70 -20.83 -2.43
CA GLY A 477 30.11 -21.14 -2.16
C GLY A 477 30.76 -20.28 -1.06
N ALA A 478 30.04 -19.36 -0.41
CA ALA A 478 30.57 -18.50 0.63
C ALA A 478 30.59 -19.19 2.00
N LYS A 479 31.65 -19.97 2.25
CA LYS A 479 31.92 -20.63 3.53
C LYS A 479 33.26 -20.22 4.12
N GLY A 480 33.35 -20.21 5.44
CA GLY A 480 34.56 -19.88 6.20
C GLY A 480 34.55 -18.49 6.82
N LEU A 481 35.64 -18.14 7.49
CA LEU A 481 35.73 -16.93 8.32
C LEU A 481 35.77 -15.62 7.52
N THR A 482 36.03 -15.67 6.22
CA THR A 482 36.15 -14.48 5.38
C THR A 482 35.27 -14.62 4.15
N LEU A 483 34.49 -13.59 3.87
CA LEU A 483 33.75 -13.40 2.62
C LEU A 483 34.39 -12.26 1.84
N GLU A 484 34.87 -12.56 0.63
CA GLU A 484 35.22 -11.54 -0.36
C GLU A 484 34.12 -11.49 -1.43
N HIS A 485 33.53 -10.33 -1.68
CA HIS A 485 32.45 -10.19 -2.64
C HIS A 485 32.50 -8.85 -3.38
N THR A 486 32.18 -8.86 -4.67
CA THR A 486 31.98 -7.61 -5.43
C THR A 486 30.57 -7.10 -5.21
N LEU A 487 30.42 -5.94 -4.59
CA LEU A 487 29.12 -5.44 -4.16
C LEU A 487 28.30 -4.86 -5.33
N PRO A 488 27.12 -5.39 -5.65
CA PRO A 488 26.23 -4.78 -6.64
C PRO A 488 25.50 -3.58 -6.04
N ALA A 489 24.97 -2.69 -6.90
CA ALA A 489 24.28 -1.48 -6.46
C ALA A 489 22.98 -1.76 -5.67
N ASP A 490 22.34 -2.90 -5.91
CA ASP A 490 21.10 -3.30 -5.23
C ASP A 490 21.34 -3.94 -3.85
N TRP A 491 22.59 -3.94 -3.36
CA TRP A 491 22.94 -4.29 -1.98
C TRP A 491 22.96 -3.08 -1.04
N ASP A 492 22.60 -1.88 -1.50
CA ASP A 492 22.37 -0.76 -0.59
C ASP A 492 21.22 -1.09 0.38
N GLY A 493 21.48 -0.92 1.68
CA GLY A 493 20.58 -1.34 2.75
C GLY A 493 20.51 -2.85 3.00
N ALA A 494 21.26 -3.69 2.28
CA ALA A 494 21.24 -5.13 2.50
C ALA A 494 21.89 -5.53 3.85
N GLN A 495 21.40 -6.61 4.44
CA GLN A 495 21.98 -7.26 5.61
C GLN A 495 22.84 -8.43 5.17
N LEU A 496 24.07 -8.49 5.66
CA LEU A 496 24.93 -9.67 5.56
C LEU A 496 24.93 -10.39 6.89
N ARG A 497 24.78 -11.71 6.85
CA ARG A 497 24.72 -12.58 8.02
C ARG A 497 25.71 -13.73 7.85
N ALA A 498 26.54 -13.92 8.88
CA ALA A 498 27.32 -15.12 9.12
C ALA A 498 26.61 -15.97 10.16
N THR A 499 26.36 -17.24 9.84
CA THR A 499 25.82 -18.23 10.77
C THR A 499 26.89 -19.25 11.12
N VAL A 500 26.91 -19.72 12.36
CA VAL A 500 27.83 -20.74 12.86
C VAL A 500 27.03 -22.00 13.16
N THR A 501 27.47 -23.14 12.63
CA THR A 501 26.93 -24.47 12.96
C THR A 501 28.04 -25.37 13.52
N GLN A 502 27.69 -26.29 14.44
CA GLN A 502 28.62 -27.20 15.12
C GLN A 502 28.01 -28.61 15.18
N GLY A 503 28.66 -29.62 14.61
CA GLY A 503 28.21 -31.02 14.65
C GLY A 503 26.85 -31.35 14.01
N GLY A 504 26.15 -30.37 13.40
CA GLY A 504 24.80 -30.51 12.83
C GLY A 504 24.34 -29.28 12.02
N PRO A 505 23.09 -29.26 11.53
CA PRO A 505 22.56 -28.16 10.72
C PRO A 505 22.04 -26.97 11.56
N GLU A 506 21.99 -27.10 12.89
CA GLU A 506 21.47 -26.07 13.79
C GLU A 506 22.42 -24.89 13.92
N VAL A 507 21.88 -23.68 13.83
CA VAL A 507 22.64 -22.43 14.00
C VAL A 507 22.80 -22.17 15.48
N VAL A 508 24.05 -22.21 15.97
CA VAL A 508 24.39 -21.99 17.38
C VAL A 508 24.81 -20.54 17.67
N ALA A 509 25.15 -19.78 16.63
CA ALA A 509 25.40 -18.34 16.72
C ALA A 509 25.15 -17.67 15.36
N GLU A 510 24.66 -16.43 15.38
CA GLU A 510 24.56 -15.58 14.20
C GLU A 510 25.10 -14.18 14.48
N GLY A 511 25.66 -13.56 13.45
CA GLY A 511 26.20 -12.21 13.51
C GLY A 511 26.23 -11.61 12.12
N GLY A 512 26.35 -10.29 12.03
CA GLY A 512 26.21 -9.64 10.73
C GLY A 512 26.51 -8.16 10.78
N VAL A 513 26.30 -7.51 9.64
CA VAL A 513 26.28 -6.05 9.54
C VAL A 513 24.84 -5.57 9.33
N PRO A 514 24.38 -4.55 10.08
CA PRO A 514 22.96 -4.21 10.17
C PRO A 514 22.36 -3.59 8.89
N ALA A 515 23.14 -2.87 8.09
CA ALA A 515 22.77 -2.41 6.75
C ALA A 515 24.01 -1.93 5.99
N LEU A 516 24.27 -2.48 4.80
CA LEU A 516 25.32 -2.01 3.91
C LEU A 516 24.97 -0.62 3.35
N LYS A 517 25.99 0.19 3.12
CA LYS A 517 25.87 1.50 2.46
C LYS A 517 26.60 1.44 1.12
N VAL A 518 25.87 1.27 0.03
CA VAL A 518 26.43 1.09 -1.32
C VAL A 518 25.90 2.17 -2.24
N SER A 519 26.76 3.09 -2.67
CA SER A 519 26.38 4.12 -3.65
C SER A 519 26.52 3.61 -5.07
N ALA A 520 25.63 4.06 -5.97
CA ALA A 520 25.78 3.82 -7.40
C ALA A 520 27.11 4.41 -7.92
N GLN A 521 27.74 3.72 -8.87
CA GLN A 521 28.93 4.23 -9.53
C GLN A 521 28.57 5.48 -10.35
N ALA A 522 29.30 6.58 -10.16
CA ALA A 522 29.07 7.80 -10.93
C ALA A 522 29.24 7.50 -12.43
N ALA A 523 28.19 7.70 -13.22
CA ALA A 523 28.32 7.68 -14.67
C ALA A 523 29.26 8.83 -15.07
N GLY A 524 30.38 8.51 -15.74
CA GLY A 524 31.22 9.52 -16.37
C GLY A 524 30.38 10.37 -17.34
N PRO A 525 30.78 11.61 -17.66
CA PRO A 525 29.98 12.51 -18.48
C PRO A 525 29.63 11.83 -19.81
N ALA A 526 28.33 11.56 -20.00
CA ALA A 526 27.82 11.06 -21.27
C ALA A 526 28.05 12.14 -22.34
N LYS A 527 28.69 11.76 -23.45
CA LYS A 527 28.75 12.62 -24.63
C LYS A 527 27.32 12.72 -25.19
N SER A 528 26.74 13.91 -25.16
CA SER A 528 25.45 14.21 -25.76
C SER A 528 25.45 13.87 -27.25
N PRO A 529 24.49 13.09 -27.76
CA PRO A 529 24.23 13.02 -29.20
C PRO A 529 23.59 14.35 -29.66
N GLU A 530 24.02 14.86 -30.81
CA GLU A 530 23.34 15.97 -31.49
C GLU A 530 21.90 15.57 -31.88
N GLU A 531 20.91 16.11 -31.17
CA GLU A 531 19.50 16.00 -31.56
C GLU A 531 19.15 17.10 -32.58
N LYS A 532 18.85 16.66 -33.81
CA LYS A 532 18.08 17.45 -34.78
C LYS A 532 16.64 17.56 -34.27
N GLY A 533 16.21 18.79 -34.00
CA GLY A 533 14.85 19.08 -33.57
C GLY A 533 13.81 18.74 -34.64
N SER A 534 12.72 18.11 -34.20
CA SER A 534 11.40 18.34 -34.77
C SER A 534 10.39 18.50 -33.63
N SER A 535 9.64 19.59 -33.70
CA SER A 535 8.63 20.00 -32.73
C SER A 535 7.31 19.26 -33.00
N SER A 536 6.72 18.66 -31.96
CA SER A 536 5.27 18.52 -31.88
C SER A 536 4.83 18.65 -30.42
N ALA A 537 3.88 19.54 -30.20
CA ALA A 537 3.36 19.94 -28.90
C ALA A 537 2.19 19.03 -28.52
N ALA A 538 2.34 18.26 -27.44
CA ALA A 538 1.25 17.68 -26.64
C ALA A 538 1.83 17.10 -25.35
N ALA A 539 1.91 17.91 -24.29
CA ALA A 539 2.14 17.43 -22.92
C ALA A 539 1.83 18.58 -21.95
N LEU A 540 0.65 18.58 -21.33
CA LEU A 540 0.35 19.59 -20.30
C LEU A 540 -0.78 19.22 -19.33
N TRP A 541 -0.80 18.01 -18.74
CA TRP A 541 -1.66 17.72 -17.58
C TRP A 541 -1.05 16.66 -16.64
N TRP A 542 0.11 16.94 -16.02
CA TRP A 542 0.57 16.18 -14.82
C TRP A 542 1.39 17.08 -13.87
N SER A 543 0.94 18.31 -13.68
CA SER A 543 1.50 19.20 -12.67
C SER A 543 0.42 20.04 -12.02
N LEU A 544 -0.21 19.49 -10.98
CA LEU A 544 -0.48 20.28 -9.79
C LEU A 544 0.21 19.57 -8.62
N SER A 545 1.12 20.34 -8.04
CA SER A 545 2.20 19.95 -7.17
C SER A 545 1.71 19.68 -5.76
N GLY A 546 2.56 18.96 -5.01
CA GLY A 546 2.39 18.74 -3.58
C GLY A 546 2.60 19.99 -2.71
N ALA A 547 2.63 19.71 -1.41
CA ALA A 547 2.80 20.62 -0.29
C ALA A 547 1.60 21.53 0.01
N ALA A 548 0.56 20.95 0.62
CA ALA A 548 -0.28 21.70 1.56
C ALA A 548 0.24 21.44 2.99
N VAL A 549 0.90 22.45 3.55
CA VAL A 549 1.19 22.54 4.99
C VAL A 549 -0.16 22.63 5.71
N VAL A 550 -0.49 21.61 6.49
CA VAL A 550 -1.61 21.67 7.44
C VAL A 550 -1.15 22.50 8.64
N ALA A 551 -1.47 23.79 8.62
CA ALA A 551 -1.41 24.65 9.80
C ALA A 551 -2.78 24.63 10.49
N VAL A 552 -2.93 23.81 11.55
CA VAL A 552 -4.08 23.89 12.46
C VAL A 552 -3.92 25.14 13.32
N LEU A 553 -4.66 26.20 13.00
CA LEU A 553 -4.82 27.37 13.86
C LEU A 553 -5.87 27.08 14.93
N ALA A 554 -5.42 26.84 16.16
CA ALA A 554 -6.27 26.87 17.34
C ALA A 554 -6.65 28.33 17.68
N VAL A 555 -7.88 28.73 17.36
CA VAL A 555 -8.49 29.97 17.87
C VAL A 555 -9.36 29.61 19.07
N GLY A 556 -8.77 29.66 20.27
CA GLY A 556 -9.47 29.61 21.55
C GLY A 556 -9.57 31.02 22.13
N THR A 557 -10.79 31.54 22.20
CA THR A 557 -11.13 32.91 22.60
C THR A 557 -10.89 33.15 24.10
N LEU A 558 -10.23 34.27 24.40
CA LEU A 558 -9.96 34.79 25.74
C LEU A 558 -11.23 35.41 26.35
N LEU A 559 -11.74 34.90 27.48
CA LEU A 559 -12.76 35.58 28.29
C LEU A 559 -12.28 35.87 29.71
N ILE A 560 -12.05 37.17 29.89
CA ILE A 560 -11.94 38.01 31.09
C ILE A 560 -12.61 37.45 32.35
N ARG A 561 -11.86 37.44 33.46
CA ARG A 561 -12.46 37.69 34.79
C ARG A 561 -11.62 38.70 35.58
N ARG A 562 -12.23 39.87 35.78
CA ARG A 562 -11.80 40.98 36.64
C ARG A 562 -11.73 40.55 38.11
N ARG A 563 -10.72 41.02 38.84
CA ARG A 563 -10.81 41.97 39.99
C ARG A 563 -9.63 41.75 40.96
N THR A 564 -8.73 42.71 41.07
CA THR A 564 -8.64 43.72 42.16
C THR A 564 -7.25 44.38 42.15
N ARG A 565 -7.25 45.71 42.15
CA ARG A 565 -6.16 46.63 42.55
C ARG A 565 -6.38 46.94 44.05
N PRO A 566 -5.45 47.55 44.82
CA PRO A 566 -4.78 48.81 44.44
C PRO A 566 -3.34 49.06 44.99
N GLU A 567 -2.85 50.26 44.64
CA GLU A 567 -1.80 51.07 45.32
C GLU A 567 -0.33 50.65 45.12
N ASP A 568 0.66 51.53 44.89
CA ASP A 568 0.72 52.98 44.67
C ASP A 568 2.16 53.34 44.20
N VAL A 569 2.37 54.61 43.83
CA VAL A 569 3.65 55.36 43.73
C VAL A 569 4.35 55.53 42.36
N ALA A 570 4.37 56.83 41.96
CA ALA A 570 5.27 57.68 41.16
C ALA A 570 6.66 57.13 40.76
N SER A 571 7.38 57.62 39.73
CA SER A 571 7.56 59.00 39.24
C SER A 571 8.28 59.05 37.88
N GLU A 572 7.99 60.12 37.13
CA GLU A 572 8.91 61.00 36.35
C GLU A 572 9.74 60.51 35.15
N GLY A 573 9.58 61.29 34.06
CA GLY A 573 10.64 61.81 33.17
C GLY A 573 11.19 60.83 32.12
N ASP A 574 11.53 61.20 30.89
CA ASP A 574 11.68 62.50 30.26
C ASP A 574 11.75 62.30 28.72
N GLU A 575 11.65 63.43 28.04
CA GLU A 575 11.49 63.80 26.64
C GLU A 575 12.43 63.28 25.53
N ARG A 576 11.82 63.24 24.31
CA ARG A 576 12.31 63.70 22.97
C ARG A 576 13.51 62.95 22.34
N VAL A 577 13.62 62.74 21.03
CA VAL A 577 13.11 63.37 19.79
C VAL A 577 12.78 62.28 18.77
#